data_AF-A0A7R9ZLS8-F1
#
_entry.id   AF-A0A7R9ZLS8-F1
#
_cell.length_a   1.000
_cell.length_b   1.000
_cell.length_c   1.000
_cell.angle_alpha   90.00
_cell.angle_beta   90.00
_cell.angle_gamma   90.00
#
_symmetry.space_group_name_H-M   'P 1'
#
loop_
_entity.id
_entity.type
_entity.pdbx_description
1 polymer ?
#
loop_
_entity_poly.entity_id
_entity_poly.type
_entity_poly.pdbx_seq_one_letter_code
_entity_poly.pdbx_strand_id
1 'polypeptide(L)'
;AVRNIWGVCVGLCLGWFYCTENLYFSMCLPKGQEAELSGFFVYATQILGWLPPLLFTVLVESGIDQTWGVVITSFGFLAAICLLRCSNPWDEVVAEANHEVVKDEGISVSQHSSDDNDKQKTVSAAMEPSDSAVEAEESA
;
A
#
# COMPACT_ATOMS: atom_id res chain seq x y z
N ALA A 1 -11.47 23.61 -24.60
CA ALA A 1 -11.35 23.68 -23.12
C ALA A 1 -11.93 22.44 -22.45
N VAL A 2 -13.22 22.14 -22.64
CA VAL A 2 -13.94 21.01 -21.98
C VAL A 2 -13.22 19.65 -22.12
N ARG A 3 -12.69 19.32 -23.31
CA ARG A 3 -11.99 18.04 -23.55
C ARG A 3 -10.69 17.87 -22.74
N ASN A 4 -9.95 18.96 -22.51
CA ASN A 4 -8.68 18.91 -21.76
C ASN A 4 -8.95 18.83 -20.25
N ILE A 5 -9.98 19.55 -19.78
CA ILE A 5 -10.43 19.50 -18.38
C ILE A 5 -10.90 18.08 -18.04
N TRP A 6 -11.64 17.45 -18.95
CA TRP A 6 -12.06 16.05 -18.81
C TRP A 6 -10.88 15.10 -18.63
N GLY A 7 -9.86 15.20 -19.49
CA GLY A 7 -8.66 14.36 -19.39
C GLY A 7 -7.89 14.56 -18.09
N VAL A 8 -7.75 15.81 -17.63
CA VAL A 8 -7.10 16.13 -16.35
C VAL A 8 -7.90 15.58 -15.15
N CYS A 9 -9.22 15.74 -15.15
CA CYS A 9 -10.08 15.18 -14.10
C CYS A 9 -9.98 13.65 -14.06
N VAL A 10 -10.05 12.98 -15.21
CA VAL A 10 -9.91 11.52 -15.28
C VAL A 10 -8.54 11.07 -14.80
N GLY A 11 -7.47 11.74 -15.20
CA GLY A 11 -6.11 11.43 -14.76
C GLY A 11 -5.91 11.59 -13.24
N LEU A 12 -6.41 12.67 -12.66
CA LEU A 12 -6.36 12.89 -11.20
C LEU A 12 -7.20 11.86 -10.43
N CYS A 13 -8.42 11.58 -10.91
CA CYS A 13 -9.28 10.56 -10.30
C CYS A 13 -8.63 9.17 -10.34
N LEU A 14 -8.05 8.78 -11.47
CA LEU A 14 -7.37 7.48 -11.61
C LEU A 14 -6.13 7.39 -10.72
N GLY A 15 -5.31 8.44 -10.65
CA GLY A 15 -4.12 8.45 -9.80
C GLY A 15 -4.47 8.33 -8.31
N TRP A 16 -5.46 9.11 -7.85
CA TRP A 16 -5.92 9.04 -6.46
C TRP A 16 -6.55 7.69 -6.13
N PHE A 17 -7.38 7.18 -7.02
CA PHE A 17 -8.05 5.89 -6.86
C PHE A 17 -7.03 4.76 -6.69
N TYR A 18 -6.03 4.69 -7.57
CA TYR A 18 -5.05 3.61 -7.55
C TYR A 18 -4.18 3.60 -6.27
N CYS A 19 -3.79 4.78 -5.77
CA CYS A 19 -3.07 4.86 -4.48
C CYS A 19 -3.97 4.48 -3.30
N THR A 20 -5.22 4.94 -3.29
CA THR A 20 -6.18 4.66 -2.20
C THR A 20 -6.53 3.17 -2.14
N GLU A 21 -6.70 2.54 -3.29
CA GLU A 21 -7.04 1.13 -3.44
C GLU A 21 -5.94 0.21 -2.89
N ASN A 22 -4.68 0.46 -3.25
CA ASN A 22 -3.55 -0.30 -2.71
C ASN A 22 -3.38 -0.11 -1.19
N LEU A 23 -3.64 1.12 -0.69
CA LEU A 23 -3.59 1.41 0.73
C LEU A 23 -4.72 0.69 1.49
N TYR A 24 -5.94 0.73 0.94
CA TYR A 24 -7.10 0.05 1.50
C TYR A 24 -6.87 -1.46 1.57
N PHE A 25 -6.39 -2.04 0.48
CA PHE A 25 -6.07 -3.47 0.39
C PHE A 25 -5.02 -3.90 1.43
N SER A 26 -3.96 -3.12 1.60
CA SER A 26 -2.89 -3.42 2.57
C SER A 26 -3.37 -3.48 4.02
N MET A 27 -4.45 -2.76 4.35
CA MET A 27 -5.00 -2.66 5.70
C MET A 27 -6.14 -3.65 5.96
N CYS A 28 -6.75 -4.19 4.91
CA CYS A 28 -7.84 -5.17 5.00
C CYS A 28 -7.35 -6.62 5.03
N LEU A 29 -6.05 -6.87 4.88
CA LEU A 29 -5.48 -8.21 4.76
C LEU A 29 -5.39 -8.91 6.13
N PRO A 30 -6.16 -9.99 6.36
CA PRO A 30 -5.97 -10.83 7.54
C PRO A 30 -4.72 -11.71 7.40
N LYS A 31 -4.02 -11.93 8.51
CA LYS A 31 -2.79 -12.72 8.53
C LYS A 31 -3.11 -14.20 8.35
N GLY A 32 -2.49 -14.83 7.34
CA GLY A 32 -2.64 -16.27 7.05
C GLY A 32 -3.37 -16.59 5.74
N GLN A 33 -4.13 -15.65 5.18
CA GLN A 33 -4.79 -15.81 3.86
C GLN A 33 -4.45 -14.69 2.87
N GLU A 34 -3.31 -14.03 3.07
CA GLU A 34 -2.91 -12.85 2.30
C GLU A 34 -2.78 -13.14 0.79
N ALA A 35 -2.31 -14.34 0.45
CA ALA A 35 -2.12 -14.77 -0.94
C ALA A 35 -3.45 -15.01 -1.68
N GLU A 36 -4.46 -15.57 -1.00
CA GLU A 36 -5.75 -15.88 -1.62
C GLU A 36 -6.55 -14.61 -1.88
N LEU A 37 -6.58 -13.70 -0.89
CA LEU A 37 -7.32 -12.45 -0.99
C LEU A 37 -6.67 -11.47 -1.98
N SER A 38 -5.34 -11.39 -2.01
CA SER A 38 -4.61 -10.59 -3.01
C SER A 38 -4.80 -11.10 -4.42
N GLY A 39 -4.72 -12.41 -4.63
CA GLY A 39 -4.96 -13.03 -5.93
C GLY A 39 -6.38 -12.76 -6.44
N PHE A 40 -7.38 -12.92 -5.57
CA PHE A 40 -8.78 -12.63 -5.90
C PHE A 40 -9.01 -11.16 -6.24
N PHE A 41 -8.44 -10.26 -5.44
CA PHE A 41 -8.53 -8.82 -5.63
C PHE A 41 -7.92 -8.38 -6.98
N VAL A 42 -6.71 -8.86 -7.31
CA VAL A 42 -6.06 -8.57 -8.59
C VAL A 42 -6.87 -9.15 -9.75
N TYR A 43 -7.40 -10.36 -9.62
CA TYR A 43 -8.25 -10.99 -10.64
C TYR A 43 -9.50 -10.16 -10.95
N ALA A 44 -10.22 -9.71 -9.92
CA ALA A 44 -11.40 -8.86 -10.07
C ALA A 44 -11.05 -7.51 -10.72
N THR A 45 -9.95 -6.89 -10.28
CA THR A 45 -9.46 -5.62 -10.81
C THR A 45 -9.13 -5.73 -12.30
N GLN A 46 -8.47 -6.80 -12.71
CA GLN A 46 -8.19 -7.02 -14.13
C GLN A 46 -9.47 -7.21 -14.94
N ILE A 47 -10.45 -7.96 -14.44
CA ILE A 47 -11.74 -8.12 -15.12
C ILE A 47 -12.44 -6.77 -15.36
N LEU A 48 -12.48 -5.95 -14.33
CA LEU A 48 -13.07 -4.61 -14.41
C LEU A 48 -12.21 -3.64 -15.22
N GLY A 49 -10.91 -3.88 -15.37
CA GLY A 49 -10.00 -3.05 -16.16
C GLY A 49 -10.22 -3.15 -17.67
N TRP A 50 -10.55 -4.34 -18.20
CA TRP A 50 -10.82 -4.52 -19.64
C TRP A 50 -12.28 -4.36 -20.04
N LEU A 51 -13.21 -4.33 -19.07
CA LEU A 51 -14.63 -4.19 -19.35
C LEU A 51 -14.99 -2.83 -19.99
N PRO A 52 -14.52 -1.67 -19.50
CA PRO A 52 -14.77 -0.37 -20.12
C PRO A 52 -14.27 -0.23 -21.57
N PRO A 53 -13.01 -0.58 -21.92
CA PRO A 53 -12.55 -0.48 -23.30
C PRO A 53 -13.27 -1.45 -24.24
N LEU A 54 -13.67 -2.63 -23.75
CA LEU A 54 -14.45 -3.57 -24.56
C LEU A 54 -15.87 -3.04 -24.82
N LEU A 55 -16.53 -2.52 -23.79
CA LEU A 55 -17.85 -1.91 -23.92
C LEU A 55 -17.82 -0.69 -24.85
N PHE A 56 -16.78 0.13 -24.76
CA PHE A 56 -16.55 1.24 -25.68
C PHE A 56 -16.39 0.77 -27.13
N THR A 57 -15.63 -0.31 -27.35
CA THR A 57 -15.40 -0.87 -28.69
C THR A 57 -16.71 -1.36 -29.32
N VAL A 58 -17.52 -2.10 -28.57
CA VAL A 58 -18.84 -2.59 -29.03
C VAL A 58 -19.78 -1.43 -29.38
N LEU A 59 -19.78 -0.35 -28.58
CA LEU A 59 -20.60 0.82 -28.84
C LEU A 59 -20.19 1.54 -30.14
N VAL A 60 -18.89 1.73 -30.35
CA VAL A 60 -18.38 2.38 -31.57
C VAL A 60 -18.68 1.55 -32.81
N GLU A 61 -18.56 0.22 -32.74
CA GLU A 61 -18.86 -0.67 -33.86
C GLU A 61 -20.36 -0.70 -34.20
N SER A 62 -21.24 -0.49 -33.21
CA SER A 62 -22.69 -0.37 -33.43
C SER A 62 -23.12 0.94 -34.12
N GLY A 63 -22.17 1.82 -34.47
CA GLY A 63 -22.44 3.09 -35.16
C GLY A 63 -23.01 4.19 -34.25
N ILE A 64 -22.91 4.03 -32.93
CA ILE A 64 -23.32 5.04 -31.96
C ILE A 64 -22.27 6.16 -31.89
N ASP A 65 -22.73 7.41 -31.80
CA ASP A 65 -21.87 8.58 -31.64
C ASP A 65 -20.90 8.42 -30.45
N GLN A 66 -19.63 8.75 -30.68
CA GLN A 66 -18.53 8.62 -29.71
C GLN A 66 -18.81 9.33 -28.37
N THR A 67 -19.63 10.38 -28.37
CA THR A 67 -20.07 11.09 -27.16
C THR A 67 -20.78 10.15 -26.18
N TRP A 68 -21.61 9.23 -26.67
CA TRP A 68 -22.29 8.24 -25.84
C TRP A 68 -21.33 7.18 -25.28
N GLY A 69 -20.28 6.83 -26.04
CA GLY A 69 -19.21 5.94 -25.55
C GLY A 69 -18.47 6.52 -24.33
N VAL A 70 -18.28 7.84 -24.29
CA VAL A 70 -17.68 8.52 -23.12
C VAL A 70 -18.65 8.53 -21.94
N VAL A 71 -19.95 8.73 -22.18
CA VAL A 71 -20.99 8.72 -21.13
C VAL A 71 -21.09 7.34 -20.48
N ILE A 72 -21.08 6.25 -21.25
CA ILE A 72 -21.17 4.89 -20.70
C ILE A 72 -19.93 4.54 -19.86
N THR A 73 -18.75 4.96 -20.31
CA THR A 73 -17.50 4.77 -19.56
C THR A 73 -17.53 5.57 -18.25
N SER A 74 -18.10 6.77 -18.27
CA SER A 74 -18.31 7.60 -17.07
C SER A 74 -19.29 6.97 -16.08
N PHE A 75 -20.31 6.27 -16.58
CA PHE A 75 -21.25 5.52 -15.75
C PHE A 75 -20.56 4.35 -15.03
N GLY A 76 -19.60 3.69 -15.66
CA GLY A 76 -18.73 2.69 -15.02
C GLY A 76 -17.94 3.27 -13.84
N PHE A 77 -17.40 4.48 -13.97
CA PHE A 77 -16.74 5.17 -12.87
C PHE A 77 -17.70 5.57 -11.74
N LEU A 78 -18.91 6.04 -12.07
CA LEU A 78 -19.93 6.35 -11.06
C LEU A 78 -20.38 5.11 -10.30
N ALA A 79 -20.54 3.98 -10.98
CA ALA A 79 -20.83 2.69 -10.35
C ALA A 79 -19.72 2.27 -9.39
N ALA A 80 -18.45 2.44 -9.77
CA ALA A 80 -17.31 2.17 -8.88
C ALA A 80 -17.33 3.06 -7.62
N ILE A 81 -17.60 4.36 -7.76
CA ILE A 81 -17.73 5.29 -6.63
C ILE A 81 -18.92 4.89 -5.73
N CYS A 82 -20.04 4.47 -6.33
CA CYS A 82 -21.22 4.02 -5.59
C CYS A 82 -20.92 2.77 -4.77
N LEU A 83 -20.23 1.78 -5.36
CA LEU A 83 -19.75 0.59 -4.65
C LEU A 83 -18.78 0.94 -3.51
N LEU A 84 -17.93 1.95 -3.70
CA LEU A 84 -17.03 2.43 -2.65
C LEU A 84 -17.80 2.99 -1.45
N ARG A 85 -18.93 3.66 -1.69
CA ARG A 85 -19.82 4.17 -0.63
C ARG A 85 -20.58 3.07 0.10
N CYS A 86 -20.74 1.91 -0.53
CA CYS A 86 -21.30 0.72 0.09
C CYS A 86 -20.26 -0.07 0.92
N SER A 87 -19.00 0.36 0.97
CA SER A 87 -18.02 -0.27 1.86
C SER A 87 -18.40 -0.03 3.33
N ASN A 88 -18.25 -1.07 4.16
CA ASN A 88 -18.55 -1.04 5.59
C ASN A 88 -17.70 0.01 6.33
N PRO A 89 -18.13 0.50 7.50
CA PRO A 89 -17.37 1.48 8.26
C PRO A 89 -15.98 0.94 8.57
N TRP A 90 -14.98 1.78 8.31
CA TRP A 90 -13.56 1.47 8.40
C TRP A 90 -13.15 0.81 9.73
N ASP A 91 -13.77 1.24 10.83
CA ASP A 91 -13.47 0.72 12.18
C ASP A 91 -13.82 -0.77 12.33
N GLU A 92 -14.84 -1.26 11.63
CA GLU A 92 -15.27 -2.66 11.67
C GLU A 92 -14.31 -3.56 10.88
N VAL A 93 -13.82 -3.07 9.74
CA VAL A 93 -12.87 -3.78 8.87
C VAL A 93 -11.50 -3.90 9.55
N VAL A 94 -11.04 -2.83 10.21
CA VAL A 94 -9.78 -2.85 10.97
C VAL A 94 -9.90 -3.72 12.23
N ALA A 95 -11.07 -3.75 12.87
CA ALA A 95 -11.30 -4.63 14.02
C ALA A 95 -11.22 -6.12 13.62
N GLU A 96 -11.85 -6.52 12.52
CA GLU A 96 -11.84 -7.90 12.02
C GLU A 96 -10.44 -8.35 11.60
N ALA A 97 -9.70 -7.52 10.85
CA ALA A 97 -8.35 -7.83 10.39
C ALA A 97 -7.34 -8.03 11.55
N ASN A 98 -7.56 -7.38 12.70
CA ASN A 98 -6.73 -7.55 13.88
C ASN A 98 -7.17 -8.71 14.80
N HIS A 99 -8.42 -9.16 14.70
CA HIS A 99 -9.00 -10.14 15.64
C HIS A 99 -8.61 -11.60 15.34
N GLU A 100 -8.21 -11.93 14.09
CA GLU A 100 -7.85 -13.31 13.73
C GLU A 100 -6.47 -13.76 14.24
N VAL A 101 -5.63 -12.84 14.75
CA VAL A 101 -4.30 -13.18 15.29
C VAL A 101 -4.38 -13.95 16.63
N VAL A 102 -5.55 -14.03 17.28
CA VAL A 102 -5.70 -14.60 18.63
C VAL A 102 -6.29 -16.02 18.65
N LYS A 103 -6.46 -16.70 17.50
CA LYS A 103 -7.10 -18.04 17.47
C LYS A 103 -6.23 -19.23 17.05
N ASP A 104 -4.90 -19.10 17.19
CA ASP A 104 -3.98 -20.25 17.18
C ASP A 104 -2.97 -20.14 18.35
N GLU A 105 -3.46 -20.32 19.58
CA GLU A 105 -2.61 -20.91 20.62
C GLU A 105 -2.38 -22.38 20.26
N GLY A 106 -1.32 -22.67 19.51
CA GLY A 106 -1.02 -24.07 19.21
C GLY A 106 0.10 -24.44 18.25
N ILE A 107 0.90 -23.53 17.68
CA ILE A 107 2.09 -23.95 16.93
C ILE A 107 3.28 -23.05 17.27
N SER A 108 4.21 -23.64 18.03
CA SER A 108 5.53 -23.11 18.34
C SER A 108 6.32 -22.83 17.07
N VAL A 109 6.41 -21.55 16.67
CA VAL A 109 7.46 -21.11 15.75
C VAL A 109 8.71 -20.88 16.58
N SER A 110 9.62 -21.85 16.51
CA SER A 110 11.00 -21.72 16.95
C SER A 110 11.58 -20.41 16.43
N GLN A 111 11.90 -19.48 17.34
CA GLN A 111 12.81 -18.37 17.07
C GLN A 111 14.12 -18.96 16.55
N HIS A 112 14.32 -18.88 15.23
CA HIS A 112 15.67 -18.97 14.68
C HIS A 112 16.37 -17.67 15.02
N SER A 113 17.11 -17.71 16.13
CA SER A 113 18.06 -16.69 16.57
C SER A 113 19.08 -16.47 15.44
N SER A 114 19.02 -15.33 14.77
CA SER A 114 20.16 -14.82 14.02
C SER A 114 20.86 -13.80 14.90
N ASP A 115 21.90 -14.30 15.55
CA ASP A 115 22.94 -13.55 16.24
C ASP A 115 23.56 -12.52 15.28
N ASP A 116 23.30 -11.23 15.48
CA ASP A 116 24.08 -10.15 14.85
C ASP A 116 23.94 -8.86 15.67
N ASN A 117 24.44 -8.86 16.91
CA ASN A 117 24.75 -7.60 17.60
C ASN A 117 25.81 -7.75 18.69
N ASP A 118 27.06 -8.05 18.32
CA ASP A 118 28.17 -8.06 19.30
C ASP A 118 29.51 -7.50 18.78
N LYS A 119 29.48 -6.52 17.85
CA LYS A 119 30.71 -5.89 17.34
C LYS A 119 30.70 -4.36 17.26
N GLN A 120 29.88 -3.67 18.05
CA GLN A 120 29.95 -2.20 18.16
C GLN A 120 30.34 -1.64 19.54
N LYS A 121 30.77 -2.50 20.47
CA LYS A 121 31.20 -2.11 21.83
C LYS A 121 32.72 -2.19 22.07
N THR A 122 33.55 -2.16 21.03
CA THR A 122 35.02 -2.31 21.16
C THR A 122 35.84 -1.09 20.71
N VAL A 123 35.24 0.05 20.35
CA VAL A 123 35.99 1.24 19.90
C VAL A 123 36.03 2.40 20.92
N SER A 124 35.32 2.32 22.05
CA SER A 124 35.19 3.48 22.98
C SER A 124 35.87 3.30 24.36
N ALA A 125 36.73 2.31 24.55
CA ALA A 125 37.33 2.01 25.87
C ALA A 125 38.85 1.81 25.89
N ALA A 126 39.59 2.27 24.86
CA ALA A 126 41.04 2.47 24.97
C ALA A 126 41.30 3.95 25.31
N MET A 127 40.91 4.32 26.52
CA MET A 127 41.27 5.57 27.16
C MET A 127 42.72 5.46 27.63
N GLU A 128 43.56 6.37 27.14
CA GLU A 128 44.98 6.47 27.40
C GLU A 128 45.29 6.51 28.91
N PRO A 129 46.31 5.78 29.39
CA PRO A 129 46.82 5.98 30.74
C PRO A 129 47.77 7.19 30.73
N SER A 130 47.40 8.19 31.53
CA SER A 130 48.31 9.17 32.10
C SER A 130 49.32 8.47 33.02
N ASP A 131 50.61 8.76 32.85
CA ASP A 131 51.46 9.04 34.02
C ASP A 131 52.81 9.69 33.65
N SER A 132 53.01 10.85 34.29
CA SER A 132 54.26 11.36 34.88
C SER A 132 55.56 11.39 34.08
N ALA A 133 56.13 12.59 33.91
CA ALA A 133 57.32 13.06 34.65
C ALA A 133 57.90 14.34 33.99
N VAL A 134 58.03 15.45 34.74
CA VAL A 134 59.33 16.08 35.14
C VAL A 134 59.89 16.94 34.00
N GLU A 135 59.99 18.28 34.08
CA GLU A 135 60.81 19.15 34.96
C GLU A 135 60.13 20.53 35.08
N ALA A 136 59.92 21.05 36.30
CA ALA A 136 60.73 22.08 36.98
C ALA A 136 60.72 23.45 36.27
N GLU A 137 60.12 24.50 36.85
CA GLU A 137 60.80 25.48 37.73
C GLU A 137 62.04 26.11 37.03
N GLU A 138 62.30 27.40 36.98
CA GLU A 138 61.89 28.60 37.71
C GLU A 138 62.65 29.76 37.01
N SER A 139 62.27 31.00 37.29
CA SER A 139 63.13 32.19 37.30
C SER A 139 63.37 33.00 36.02
N ALA A 140 63.04 34.30 36.21
CA ALA A 140 63.46 35.54 35.52
C ALA A 140 62.58 36.10 34.39
#